data_AF-B0SJW7-F1
#
_entry.id   AF-B0SJW7-F1
#
_cell.length_a   1.000
_cell.length_b   1.000
_cell.length_c   1.000
_cell.angle_alpha   90.00
_cell.angle_beta   90.00
_cell.angle_gamma   90.00
#
_symmetry.space_group_name_H-M   'P 1'
#
loop_
_entity.id
_entity.type
_entity.pdbx_description
1 polymer ?
#
loop_
_entity_poly.entity_id
_entity_poly.type
_entity_poly.pdbx_seq_one_letter_code
_entity_poly.pdbx_strand_id
1 'polypeptide(L)'
;MKRKIAILATIAITFLTIGCPGKGGGGGLDTSLLLLGLAVGSSANSGSQPCIQKRELTVPVVGSTPDFYDDGKTLYWSDMLSYTAGPNNPNAIVYFEQDHGFTGADFRPTLYFFYGNASYSNTFNNREGILAGQHATSMHSYGSNSFFYLASGSFITPNPAFLNQRIGLDLNGPVNANFTYKEAISCNVPASEDRNFFTSGGSSSTNGLNKVWTTRKKLNVNIIFLPNSYVTQTLDAIQPALDRFKEVYAQSTVGIDLNFKVTISTNTEFSSITDVASENKNLPGGLIRLYTSTGDLQDPNALNIYFASEADGIAGLLGIAGGIPGLPGFVGTKASGMVVFTESHRSSGAVGTVLSNADLTFIGNTIAHEAGHFLGLFHVNERTGATNASAINYVEDPLIETPKCMAAHNVNGNGVVDISECLGTGFTNSGALNLMFWAGDGVTNQSQLTGEQGWVLRRNPLAY
;
A
#
# COMPACT_ATOMS: atom_id res chain seq x y z
N MET A 1 23.52 -4.70 -27.88
CA MET A 1 24.48 -3.62 -28.22
C MET A 1 24.93 -2.97 -26.92
N LYS A 2 26.23 -2.96 -26.58
CA LYS A 2 26.71 -2.44 -25.28
C LYS A 2 26.45 -0.93 -25.19
N ARG A 3 25.66 -0.46 -24.21
CA ARG A 3 25.63 0.96 -23.81
C ARG A 3 25.56 1.07 -22.30
N LYS A 4 26.67 1.50 -21.70
CA LYS A 4 26.69 2.06 -20.35
C LYS A 4 25.85 3.34 -20.37
N ILE A 5 24.81 3.43 -19.55
CA ILE A 5 24.24 4.73 -19.17
C ILE A 5 24.85 5.07 -17.82
N ALA A 6 25.73 6.06 -17.79
CA ALA A 6 26.19 6.65 -16.56
C ALA A 6 25.06 7.53 -16.02
N ILE A 7 24.25 6.99 -15.10
CA ILE A 7 23.28 7.78 -14.35
C ILE A 7 24.06 8.54 -13.29
N LEU A 8 24.37 9.81 -13.57
CA LEU A 8 24.98 10.72 -12.61
C LEU A 8 23.89 11.21 -11.64
N ALA A 9 23.51 10.36 -10.69
CA ALA A 9 22.60 10.74 -9.61
C ALA A 9 23.36 11.59 -8.60
N THR A 10 23.11 12.90 -8.58
CA THR A 10 23.61 13.77 -7.50
C THR A 10 22.78 13.53 -6.24
N ILE A 11 23.16 12.52 -5.46
CA ILE A 11 22.42 12.12 -4.25
C ILE A 11 22.64 13.16 -3.15
N ALA A 12 21.65 14.03 -2.95
CA ALA A 12 21.56 14.84 -1.73
C ALA A 12 21.08 13.95 -0.57
N ILE A 13 22.01 13.29 0.10
CA ILE A 13 21.73 12.43 1.26
C ILE A 13 21.11 13.28 2.37
N THR A 14 19.80 13.14 2.56
CA THR A 14 19.10 13.69 3.72
C THR A 14 18.71 12.51 4.59
N PHE A 15 19.39 12.35 5.73
CA PHE A 15 19.18 11.21 6.63
C PHE A 15 17.80 11.28 7.30
N LEU A 16 16.92 10.32 6.96
CA LEU A 16 15.84 9.88 7.84
C LEU A 16 16.11 8.44 8.23
N THR A 17 16.43 8.23 9.50
CA THR A 17 16.83 6.93 10.04
C THR A 17 15.63 6.07 10.37
N ILE A 18 15.41 5.01 9.59
CA ILE A 18 14.59 3.87 10.00
C ILE A 18 15.49 2.63 9.97
N GLY A 19 15.59 1.94 11.10
CA GLY A 19 16.29 0.66 11.18
C GLY A 19 16.47 0.15 12.60
N CYS A 20 16.11 -1.11 12.81
CA CYS A 20 16.66 -1.98 13.86
C CYS A 20 17.13 -3.29 13.17
N PRO A 21 18.33 -3.84 13.49
CA PRO A 21 18.97 -4.85 12.62
C PRO A 21 19.09 -6.26 13.23
N GLY A 22 19.06 -7.32 12.40
CA GLY A 22 19.29 -8.71 12.86
C GLY A 22 19.53 -9.77 11.76
N LYS A 23 20.76 -10.31 11.67
CA LYS A 23 21.22 -11.44 10.80
C LYS A 23 20.67 -12.80 11.32
N GLY A 24 20.57 -13.94 10.60
CA GLY A 24 21.00 -14.40 9.25
C GLY A 24 21.61 -15.83 9.34
N GLY A 25 21.62 -16.75 8.36
CA GLY A 25 21.09 -16.83 6.98
C GLY A 25 21.72 -18.00 6.16
N GLY A 26 20.95 -18.74 5.33
CA GLY A 26 21.38 -19.85 4.44
C GLY A 26 20.27 -20.93 4.23
N GLY A 27 20.16 -21.69 3.13
CA GLY A 27 20.84 -21.69 1.82
C GLY A 27 20.53 -22.96 0.98
N GLY A 28 20.36 -22.84 -0.36
CA GLY A 28 20.09 -23.95 -1.33
C GLY A 28 18.65 -23.93 -1.90
N LEU A 29 18.39 -23.55 -3.17
CA LEU A 29 18.51 -24.32 -4.43
C LEU A 29 17.52 -25.52 -4.48
N ASP A 30 16.67 -25.74 -5.49
CA ASP A 30 16.92 -25.49 -6.93
C ASP A 30 15.67 -25.41 -7.86
N THR A 31 15.89 -24.86 -9.06
CA THR A 31 15.18 -25.03 -10.35
C THR A 31 13.66 -24.83 -10.54
N SER A 32 13.35 -23.73 -11.25
CA SER A 32 12.11 -23.34 -11.93
C SER A 32 11.55 -24.31 -13.00
N LEU A 33 10.25 -24.16 -13.30
CA LEU A 33 9.73 -24.40 -14.67
C LEU A 33 8.61 -23.39 -15.02
N LEU A 34 8.84 -22.52 -16.01
CA LEU A 34 7.83 -21.58 -16.53
C LEU A 34 6.89 -22.28 -17.52
N LEU A 35 5.59 -21.96 -17.47
CA LEU A 35 4.66 -22.22 -18.58
C LEU A 35 3.88 -20.94 -18.94
N LEU A 36 4.04 -20.46 -20.17
CA LEU A 36 3.30 -19.31 -20.71
C LEU A 36 1.90 -19.72 -21.15
N GLY A 37 0.86 -19.07 -20.61
CA GLY A 37 -0.52 -19.20 -21.06
C GLY A 37 -1.07 -17.85 -21.56
N LEU A 38 -1.20 -17.69 -22.88
CA LEU A 38 -1.94 -16.57 -23.48
C LEU A 38 -3.44 -16.87 -23.45
N ALA A 39 -4.26 -15.89 -23.03
CA ALA A 39 -5.71 -15.97 -23.13
C ALA A 39 -6.29 -14.70 -23.78
N VAL A 40 -7.18 -14.89 -24.75
CA VAL A 40 -7.91 -13.84 -25.45
C VAL A 40 -9.40 -14.04 -25.15
N GLY A 41 -10.11 -12.97 -24.76
CA GLY A 41 -11.56 -13.06 -24.51
C GLY A 41 -12.09 -11.92 -23.64
N SER A 42 -12.42 -10.80 -24.27
CA SER A 42 -13.08 -9.67 -23.59
C SER A 42 -14.60 -9.85 -23.55
N SER A 43 -15.13 -10.31 -22.42
CA SER A 43 -16.53 -10.12 -22.04
C SER A 43 -16.58 -9.23 -20.81
N ALA A 44 -17.44 -8.20 -20.83
CA ALA A 44 -17.59 -7.27 -19.70
C ALA A 44 -18.35 -7.97 -18.57
N ASN A 45 -17.60 -8.69 -17.75
CA ASN A 45 -18.14 -9.46 -16.63
C ASN A 45 -18.33 -8.51 -15.44
N SER A 46 -19.57 -8.15 -15.11
CA SER A 46 -19.91 -7.63 -13.78
C SER A 46 -19.84 -8.80 -12.80
N GLY A 47 -18.61 -9.16 -12.42
CA GLY A 47 -18.33 -10.38 -11.68
C GLY A 47 -19.04 -10.45 -10.33
N SER A 48 -19.47 -11.64 -9.93
CA SER A 48 -19.95 -11.91 -8.57
C SER A 48 -18.80 -11.97 -7.53
N GLN A 49 -17.56 -11.81 -7.99
CA GLN A 49 -16.30 -11.94 -7.24
C GLN A 49 -15.20 -11.06 -7.89
N PRO A 50 -14.07 -10.82 -7.21
CA PRO A 50 -12.90 -10.15 -7.80
C PRO A 50 -12.40 -10.85 -9.07
N CYS A 51 -11.92 -10.07 -10.04
CA CYS A 51 -11.27 -10.58 -11.25
C CYS A 51 -9.81 -10.14 -11.25
N ILE A 52 -8.90 -11.08 -10.98
CA ILE A 52 -7.46 -10.81 -10.85
C ILE A 52 -6.69 -11.79 -11.75
N GLN A 53 -6.06 -11.25 -12.80
CA GLN A 53 -5.03 -11.94 -13.57
C GLN A 53 -3.72 -11.91 -12.79
N LYS A 54 -3.05 -13.06 -12.70
CA LYS A 54 -1.83 -13.22 -11.89
C LYS A 54 -0.70 -13.78 -12.74
N ARG A 55 0.50 -13.22 -12.56
CA ARG A 55 1.75 -13.79 -13.05
C ARG A 55 2.82 -13.70 -11.96
N GLU A 56 3.62 -14.73 -11.85
CA GLU A 56 4.76 -14.83 -10.92
C GLU A 56 5.98 -15.30 -11.70
N LEU A 57 7.13 -14.68 -11.46
CA LEU A 57 8.38 -14.90 -12.17
C LEU A 57 9.55 -14.89 -11.19
N THR A 58 10.44 -15.87 -11.33
CA THR A 58 11.81 -15.75 -10.84
C THR A 58 12.62 -15.01 -11.90
N VAL A 59 13.17 -13.85 -11.55
CA VAL A 59 13.82 -12.93 -12.49
C VAL A 59 15.34 -12.98 -12.29
N PRO A 60 16.11 -13.49 -13.27
CA PRO A 60 17.57 -13.61 -13.12
C PRO A 60 18.27 -12.26 -13.01
N VAL A 61 19.33 -12.23 -12.21
CA VAL A 61 20.40 -11.22 -12.35
C VAL A 61 21.17 -11.53 -13.63
N VAL A 62 21.33 -10.53 -14.49
CA VAL A 62 22.00 -10.66 -15.81
C VAL A 62 23.28 -9.81 -15.91
N GLY A 63 23.51 -8.91 -14.97
CA GLY A 63 24.72 -8.11 -14.89
C GLY A 63 24.89 -7.39 -13.55
N SER A 64 25.99 -6.64 -13.45
CA SER A 64 26.32 -5.88 -12.25
C SER A 64 27.07 -4.57 -12.55
N THR A 65 27.07 -3.69 -11.56
CA THR A 65 27.80 -2.42 -11.53
C THR A 65 28.63 -2.40 -10.23
N PRO A 66 29.96 -2.58 -10.31
CA PRO A 66 30.86 -2.41 -9.16
C PRO A 66 30.79 -0.99 -8.60
N ASP A 67 31.15 -0.84 -7.31
CA ASP A 67 31.26 0.45 -6.62
C ASP A 67 30.02 1.36 -6.71
N PHE A 68 28.81 0.77 -6.80
CA PHE A 68 27.56 1.53 -6.89
C PHE A 68 27.11 2.11 -5.54
N TYR A 69 27.37 1.40 -4.44
CA TYR A 69 27.09 1.88 -3.08
C TYR A 69 28.36 2.35 -2.36
N ASP A 70 29.37 2.80 -3.12
CA ASP A 70 30.74 3.09 -2.67
C ASP A 70 31.46 1.87 -2.03
N ASP A 71 32.70 2.05 -1.55
CA ASP A 71 33.46 1.05 -0.75
C ASP A 71 33.50 -0.41 -1.29
N GLY A 72 33.62 -0.64 -2.60
CA GLY A 72 33.63 -1.99 -3.19
C GLY A 72 32.24 -2.61 -3.39
N LYS A 73 31.16 -1.91 -3.05
CA LYS A 73 29.81 -2.47 -2.94
C LYS A 73 29.08 -2.46 -4.27
N THR A 74 28.86 -3.66 -4.81
CA THR A 74 28.27 -3.89 -6.13
C THR A 74 26.74 -3.83 -6.13
N LEU A 75 26.15 -3.26 -7.19
CA LEU A 75 24.74 -3.41 -7.56
C LEU A 75 24.60 -4.51 -8.62
N TYR A 76 23.52 -5.30 -8.54
CA TYR A 76 23.13 -6.32 -9.51
C TYR A 76 21.80 -5.93 -10.16
N TRP A 77 21.61 -6.26 -11.44
CA TRP A 77 20.44 -5.83 -12.21
C TRP A 77 19.86 -6.96 -13.07
N SER A 78 18.54 -6.91 -13.30
CA SER A 78 17.79 -7.84 -14.15
C SER A 78 17.59 -7.30 -15.57
N ASP A 79 17.25 -8.18 -16.51
CA ASP A 79 16.58 -7.72 -17.74
C ASP A 79 15.26 -7.01 -17.38
N MET A 80 14.87 -6.01 -18.18
CA MET A 80 13.62 -5.27 -18.00
C MET A 80 12.40 -6.17 -18.16
N LEU A 81 11.55 -6.11 -17.14
CA LEU A 81 10.21 -6.67 -17.13
C LEU A 81 9.24 -5.72 -17.85
N SER A 82 8.10 -6.24 -18.28
CA SER A 82 7.00 -5.37 -18.72
C SER A 82 5.64 -6.00 -18.49
N TYR A 83 4.68 -5.15 -18.16
CA TYR A 83 3.27 -5.47 -17.98
C TYR A 83 2.43 -4.39 -18.70
N THR A 84 1.10 -4.47 -18.62
CA THR A 84 0.23 -3.45 -19.20
C THR A 84 -0.89 -3.03 -18.27
N ALA A 85 -1.32 -1.78 -18.39
CA ALA A 85 -2.56 -1.24 -17.81
C ALA A 85 -3.39 -0.58 -18.92
N GLY A 86 -4.71 -0.71 -18.90
CA GLY A 86 -5.56 -0.27 -20.01
C GLY A 86 -7.06 -0.50 -19.81
N PRO A 87 -7.89 -0.30 -20.84
CA PRO A 87 -9.34 -0.41 -20.76
C PRO A 87 -9.85 -1.79 -20.28
N ASN A 88 -9.17 -2.87 -20.68
CA ASN A 88 -9.54 -4.25 -20.32
C ASN A 88 -8.79 -4.77 -19.08
N ASN A 89 -7.83 -3.99 -18.60
CA ASN A 89 -6.91 -4.31 -17.52
C ASN A 89 -6.69 -3.03 -16.69
N PRO A 90 -7.72 -2.54 -15.99
CA PRO A 90 -7.80 -1.18 -15.47
C PRO A 90 -6.77 -0.79 -14.41
N ASN A 91 -6.12 -1.76 -13.80
CA ASN A 91 -5.21 -1.54 -12.69
C ASN A 91 -4.22 -2.70 -12.66
N ALA A 92 -2.94 -2.36 -12.57
CA ALA A 92 -1.86 -3.31 -12.37
C ALA A 92 -1.15 -2.98 -11.06
N ILE A 93 -1.10 -3.96 -10.15
CA ILE A 93 -0.26 -3.92 -8.97
C ILE A 93 0.91 -4.86 -9.22
N VAL A 94 2.13 -4.36 -9.07
CA VAL A 94 3.35 -5.16 -9.11
C VAL A 94 3.98 -5.25 -7.74
N TYR A 95 4.62 -6.38 -7.47
CA TYR A 95 5.40 -6.67 -6.28
C TYR A 95 6.74 -7.25 -6.73
N PHE A 96 7.81 -6.83 -6.07
CA PHE A 96 9.13 -7.40 -6.28
C PHE A 96 9.87 -7.51 -4.95
N GLU A 97 10.69 -8.55 -4.84
CA GLU A 97 11.42 -8.92 -3.63
C GLU A 97 12.80 -9.47 -4.00
N GLN A 98 13.83 -9.04 -3.26
CA GLN A 98 15.15 -9.66 -3.22
C GLN A 98 15.56 -9.83 -1.74
N ASP A 99 15.64 -11.07 -1.25
CA ASP A 99 16.04 -11.29 0.14
C ASP A 99 17.52 -10.97 0.36
N HIS A 100 17.82 -10.07 1.30
CA HIS A 100 19.19 -9.72 1.70
C HIS A 100 19.28 -9.18 3.13
N GLY A 101 20.41 -9.39 3.79
CA GLY A 101 20.63 -8.96 5.19
C GLY A 101 21.04 -7.49 5.38
N PHE A 102 21.14 -6.70 4.31
CA PHE A 102 21.63 -5.32 4.33
C PHE A 102 20.64 -4.35 4.99
N THR A 103 20.96 -3.93 6.21
CA THR A 103 20.10 -3.13 7.09
C THR A 103 20.94 -2.16 7.95
N GLY A 104 20.32 -1.11 8.48
CA GLY A 104 20.98 -0.15 9.39
C GLY A 104 22.17 0.55 8.74
N ALA A 105 23.35 0.47 9.38
CA ALA A 105 24.57 1.15 8.92
C ALA A 105 25.13 0.63 7.58
N ASP A 106 24.71 -0.56 7.13
CA ASP A 106 25.00 -1.07 5.78
C ASP A 106 23.68 -1.37 5.06
N PHE A 107 22.78 -0.37 5.05
CA PHE A 107 21.56 -0.41 4.26
C PHE A 107 21.87 -0.34 2.78
N ARG A 108 21.42 -1.35 2.03
CA ARG A 108 21.53 -1.42 0.58
C ARG A 108 20.16 -1.83 0.04
N PRO A 109 19.37 -0.89 -0.50
CA PRO A 109 18.00 -1.15 -0.94
C PRO A 109 17.91 -2.01 -2.20
N THR A 110 16.78 -2.70 -2.37
CA THR A 110 16.30 -3.05 -3.71
C THR A 110 15.87 -1.77 -4.42
N LEU A 111 16.24 -1.58 -5.68
CA LEU A 111 15.98 -0.39 -6.48
C LEU A 111 15.17 -0.72 -7.72
N TYR A 112 14.18 0.10 -8.02
CA TYR A 112 13.26 -0.12 -9.13
C TYR A 112 13.03 1.17 -9.93
N PHE A 113 12.91 1.03 -11.24
CA PHE A 113 12.69 2.16 -12.15
C PHE A 113 11.60 1.81 -13.14
N PHE A 114 10.59 2.68 -13.25
CA PHE A 114 9.50 2.52 -14.21
C PHE A 114 9.76 3.29 -15.50
N TYR A 115 9.37 2.67 -16.60
CA TYR A 115 9.49 3.23 -17.95
C TYR A 115 8.13 3.23 -18.62
N GLY A 116 7.76 4.35 -19.23
CA GLY A 116 6.49 4.48 -19.95
C GLY A 116 6.40 3.66 -21.24
N ASN A 117 7.51 3.10 -21.68
CA ASN A 117 7.55 2.05 -22.70
C ASN A 117 8.71 1.10 -22.40
N ALA A 118 8.62 -0.12 -22.93
CA ALA A 118 9.68 -1.11 -22.87
C ALA A 118 10.84 -0.77 -23.85
N SER A 119 11.35 0.46 -23.80
CA SER A 119 12.46 0.94 -24.64
C SER A 119 13.31 2.00 -23.93
N TYR A 120 13.25 2.08 -22.59
CA TYR A 120 14.08 2.96 -21.75
C TYR A 120 14.00 4.47 -22.05
N SER A 121 13.01 4.90 -22.85
CA SER A 121 13.03 6.25 -23.45
C SER A 121 12.34 7.33 -22.62
N ASN A 122 11.54 6.94 -21.61
CA ASN A 122 10.87 7.87 -20.72
C ASN A 122 10.70 7.21 -19.33
N THR A 123 11.55 7.61 -18.38
CA THR A 123 11.50 7.21 -16.96
C THR A 123 10.44 8.00 -16.23
N PHE A 124 9.69 7.34 -15.33
CA PHE A 124 8.80 8.02 -14.41
C PHE A 124 8.91 7.43 -13.01
N ASN A 125 8.54 8.22 -12.01
CA ASN A 125 8.49 7.81 -10.61
C ASN A 125 7.04 7.84 -10.12
N ASN A 126 6.70 6.90 -9.25
CA ASN A 126 5.43 6.80 -8.55
C ASN A 126 5.59 7.33 -7.11
N ARG A 127 4.51 7.44 -6.31
CA ARG A 127 4.56 8.07 -4.97
C ARG A 127 5.53 7.35 -4.03
N GLU A 128 5.56 6.02 -4.03
CA GLU A 128 6.43 5.21 -3.17
C GLU A 128 7.95 5.40 -3.43
N GLY A 129 8.31 6.04 -4.54
CA GLY A 129 9.70 6.38 -4.88
C GLY A 129 10.42 5.29 -5.67
N ILE A 130 11.70 5.07 -5.33
CA ILE A 130 12.61 4.12 -6.00
C ILE A 130 13.42 3.26 -5.03
N LEU A 131 13.32 3.51 -3.72
CA LEU A 131 14.05 2.79 -2.68
C LEU A 131 13.09 1.79 -2.02
N ALA A 132 13.32 0.51 -2.23
CA ALA A 132 12.70 -0.57 -1.48
C ALA A 132 13.68 -1.09 -0.43
N GLY A 133 13.19 -1.72 0.63
CA GLY A 133 14.05 -2.51 1.51
C GLY A 133 14.50 -3.80 0.79
N GLN A 134 14.00 -4.93 1.26
CA GLN A 134 14.03 -6.21 0.54
C GLN A 134 12.86 -6.36 -0.43
N HIS A 135 11.81 -5.53 -0.32
CA HIS A 135 10.61 -5.62 -1.15
C HIS A 135 9.90 -4.28 -1.32
N ALA A 136 9.10 -4.15 -2.38
CA ALA A 136 8.10 -3.09 -2.51
C ALA A 136 6.95 -3.51 -3.43
N THR A 137 5.88 -2.72 -3.36
CA THR A 137 4.70 -2.79 -4.21
C THR A 137 4.50 -1.48 -4.95
N SER A 138 3.80 -1.52 -6.09
CA SER A 138 3.49 -0.32 -6.86
C SER A 138 2.17 -0.47 -7.62
N MET A 139 1.36 0.59 -7.65
CA MET A 139 0.06 0.60 -8.33
C MET A 139 0.05 1.51 -9.55
N HIS A 140 -0.48 0.98 -10.66
CA HIS A 140 -0.67 1.70 -11.91
C HIS A 140 -2.13 1.57 -12.38
N SER A 141 -2.92 2.62 -12.13
CA SER A 141 -4.33 2.71 -12.54
C SER A 141 -4.48 3.37 -13.91
N TYR A 142 -5.40 2.87 -14.74
CA TYR A 142 -5.79 3.45 -16.03
C TYR A 142 -6.95 4.46 -15.89
N GLY A 143 -7.04 5.47 -16.75
CA GLY A 143 -8.18 6.41 -16.80
C GLY A 143 -7.77 7.87 -16.62
N SER A 144 -8.68 8.82 -16.79
CA SER A 144 -8.30 10.24 -16.94
C SER A 144 -7.58 10.83 -15.71
N ASN A 145 -7.85 10.32 -14.50
CA ASN A 145 -7.25 10.82 -13.25
C ASN A 145 -5.91 10.17 -12.87
N SER A 146 -5.50 9.11 -13.57
CA SER A 146 -4.25 8.36 -13.32
C SER A 146 -2.97 9.19 -13.35
N PHE A 147 -3.00 10.29 -14.11
CA PHE A 147 -1.92 11.25 -14.27
C PHE A 147 -1.47 11.84 -12.92
N PHE A 148 -2.41 12.15 -12.02
CA PHE A 148 -2.11 12.77 -10.73
C PHE A 148 -1.49 11.78 -9.76
N TYR A 149 -1.99 10.54 -9.75
CA TYR A 149 -1.47 9.45 -8.92
C TYR A 149 0.03 9.17 -9.14
N LEU A 150 0.56 9.47 -10.34
CA LEU A 150 1.99 9.36 -10.63
C LEU A 150 2.74 10.66 -10.27
N ALA A 151 3.68 10.56 -9.33
CA ALA A 151 4.47 11.66 -8.78
C ALA A 151 5.38 12.45 -9.77
N SER A 152 5.27 12.18 -11.07
CA SER A 152 6.02 12.82 -12.15
C SER A 152 5.15 13.39 -13.28
N GLY A 153 3.81 13.29 -13.18
CA GLY A 153 2.87 14.07 -14.00
C GLY A 153 3.16 14.12 -15.50
N SER A 154 3.57 13.00 -16.10
CA SER A 154 4.12 13.02 -17.48
C SER A 154 3.77 11.82 -18.35
N PHE A 155 3.34 10.67 -17.82
CA PHE A 155 3.32 9.43 -18.62
C PHE A 155 1.96 8.81 -18.93
N ILE A 156 1.10 8.49 -17.96
CA ILE A 156 -0.20 7.91 -18.30
C ILE A 156 -1.04 9.01 -18.94
N THR A 157 -1.26 8.89 -20.25
CA THR A 157 -2.02 9.87 -21.00
C THR A 157 -3.45 9.95 -20.44
N PRO A 158 -3.95 11.14 -20.05
CA PRO A 158 -5.31 11.29 -19.51
C PRO A 158 -6.41 11.10 -20.57
N ASN A 159 -6.04 10.66 -21.78
CA ASN A 159 -6.94 10.42 -22.89
C ASN A 159 -7.42 8.95 -22.87
N PRO A 160 -8.69 8.67 -22.55
CA PRO A 160 -9.23 7.31 -22.44
C PRO A 160 -9.46 6.59 -23.79
N ALA A 161 -8.96 7.15 -24.90
CA ALA A 161 -9.12 6.63 -26.25
C ALA A 161 -7.95 5.76 -26.76
N PHE A 162 -6.93 5.49 -25.95
CA PHE A 162 -5.74 4.73 -26.38
C PHE A 162 -5.65 3.30 -25.81
N LEU A 163 -4.90 2.47 -26.54
CA LEU A 163 -4.66 1.05 -26.31
C LEU A 163 -3.95 0.80 -24.95
N ASN A 164 -3.93 -0.47 -24.53
CA ASN A 164 -3.18 -0.95 -23.36
C ASN A 164 -1.76 -0.34 -23.32
N GLN A 165 -1.49 0.47 -22.31
CA GLN A 165 -0.20 1.09 -22.10
C GLN A 165 0.77 0.05 -21.56
N ARG A 166 1.97 -0.05 -22.15
CA ARG A 166 3.00 -1.01 -21.75
C ARG A 166 4.04 -0.33 -20.87
N ILE A 167 4.05 -0.70 -19.59
CA ILE A 167 4.99 -0.19 -18.61
C ILE A 167 6.19 -1.15 -18.56
N GLY A 168 7.40 -0.60 -18.65
CA GLY A 168 8.65 -1.30 -18.37
C GLY A 168 9.06 -1.13 -16.92
N LEU A 169 9.76 -2.13 -16.37
CA LEU A 169 10.28 -2.14 -15.01
C LEU A 169 11.67 -2.77 -14.98
N ASP A 170 12.67 -2.02 -14.53
CA ASP A 170 13.96 -2.58 -14.13
C ASP A 170 13.95 -2.95 -12.64
N LEU A 171 14.53 -4.10 -12.31
CA LEU A 171 14.84 -4.47 -10.92
C LEU A 171 16.36 -4.49 -10.72
N ASN A 172 16.81 -3.87 -9.65
CA ASN A 172 18.20 -3.82 -9.25
C ASN A 172 18.28 -4.06 -7.74
N GLY A 173 19.40 -4.60 -7.25
CA GLY A 173 19.53 -4.95 -5.84
C GLY A 173 20.94 -5.34 -5.44
N PRO A 174 21.20 -5.49 -4.13
CA PRO A 174 22.55 -5.58 -3.58
C PRO A 174 23.18 -6.98 -3.57
N VAL A 175 22.45 -8.02 -3.99
CA VAL A 175 22.97 -9.41 -4.03
C VAL A 175 22.92 -10.02 -5.43
N ASN A 176 23.86 -10.93 -5.70
CA ASN A 176 23.89 -11.75 -6.91
C ASN A 176 22.90 -12.93 -6.79
N ALA A 177 21.62 -12.62 -6.61
CA ALA A 177 20.54 -13.59 -6.47
C ALA A 177 19.30 -13.10 -7.24
N ASN A 178 18.49 -14.04 -7.73
CA ASN A 178 17.31 -13.72 -8.52
C ASN A 178 16.28 -12.92 -7.70
N PHE A 179 15.55 -12.02 -8.36
CA PHE A 179 14.38 -11.37 -7.77
C PHE A 179 13.16 -12.29 -7.88
N THR A 180 12.25 -12.19 -6.92
CA THR A 180 10.87 -12.66 -7.08
C THR A 180 10.05 -11.49 -7.60
N TYR A 181 9.31 -11.68 -8.68
CA TYR A 181 8.36 -10.71 -9.22
C TYR A 181 6.95 -11.32 -9.27
N LYS A 182 5.95 -10.56 -8.83
CA LYS A 182 4.53 -10.93 -8.88
C LYS A 182 3.74 -9.74 -9.43
N GLU A 183 2.70 -10.01 -10.20
CA GLU A 183 1.74 -9.00 -10.61
C GLU A 183 0.30 -9.46 -10.44
N ALA A 184 -0.54 -8.54 -9.98
CA ALA A 184 -1.97 -8.68 -9.84
C ALA A 184 -2.64 -7.62 -10.71
N ILE A 185 -3.24 -8.04 -11.81
CA ILE A 185 -3.86 -7.16 -12.80
C ILE A 185 -5.37 -7.37 -12.74
N SER A 186 -6.12 -6.32 -12.47
CA SER A 186 -7.59 -6.37 -12.50
C SER A 186 -8.07 -6.71 -13.91
N CYS A 187 -9.04 -7.61 -14.04
CA CYS A 187 -9.70 -7.97 -15.31
C CYS A 187 -11.18 -7.58 -15.40
N ASN A 188 -11.70 -6.88 -14.39
CA ASN A 188 -13.04 -6.30 -14.45
C ASN A 188 -13.01 -5.02 -15.30
N VAL A 189 -13.77 -4.96 -16.40
CA VAL A 189 -13.84 -3.73 -17.21
C VAL A 189 -14.46 -2.59 -16.38
N PRO A 190 -13.77 -1.46 -16.17
CA PRO A 190 -14.25 -0.37 -15.32
C PRO A 190 -15.47 0.34 -15.93
N ALA A 191 -16.40 0.76 -15.07
CA ALA A 191 -17.58 1.51 -15.51
C ALA A 191 -17.19 2.84 -16.17
N SER A 192 -18.10 3.40 -16.96
CA SER A 192 -17.83 4.66 -17.68
C SER A 192 -17.45 5.80 -16.74
N GLU A 193 -18.09 5.88 -15.56
CA GLU A 193 -17.73 6.86 -14.53
C GLU A 193 -16.32 6.62 -13.96
N ASP A 194 -15.90 5.37 -13.71
CA ASP A 194 -14.56 5.06 -13.20
C ASP A 194 -13.45 5.33 -14.23
N ARG A 195 -13.74 5.27 -15.55
CA ARG A 195 -12.75 5.59 -16.59
C ARG A 195 -12.61 7.08 -16.82
N ASN A 196 -13.74 7.78 -16.84
CA ASN A 196 -13.85 9.18 -17.23
C ASN A 196 -13.80 10.14 -16.04
N PHE A 197 -13.70 9.63 -14.80
CA PHE A 197 -13.45 10.47 -13.63
C PHE A 197 -12.17 11.27 -13.83
N PHE A 198 -12.28 12.56 -13.57
CA PHE A 198 -11.22 13.55 -13.64
C PHE A 198 -11.56 14.63 -12.62
N THR A 199 -10.58 15.04 -11.83
CA THR A 199 -10.75 16.09 -10.82
C THR A 199 -10.06 17.39 -11.19
N SER A 200 -10.37 18.45 -10.46
CA SER A 200 -9.72 19.75 -10.50
C SER A 200 -9.15 20.08 -9.13
N GLY A 201 -7.97 20.71 -9.09
CA GLY A 201 -7.27 21.04 -7.86
C GLY A 201 -8.12 21.81 -6.85
N GLY A 202 -7.95 21.51 -5.56
CA GLY A 202 -8.86 21.99 -4.52
C GLY A 202 -8.63 23.41 -3.99
N SER A 203 -9.64 23.91 -3.27
CA SER A 203 -9.67 25.28 -2.74
C SER A 203 -10.21 25.42 -1.29
N SER A 204 -10.78 24.36 -0.73
CA SER A 204 -11.39 24.35 0.62
C SER A 204 -11.24 22.98 1.30
N SER A 205 -11.52 22.90 2.59
CA SER A 205 -11.50 21.65 3.37
C SER A 205 -12.59 20.64 2.99
N THR A 206 -13.57 21.02 2.17
CA THR A 206 -14.64 20.13 1.68
C THR A 206 -14.47 19.71 0.22
N ASN A 207 -13.29 19.94 -0.36
CA ASN A 207 -13.02 19.60 -1.75
C ASN A 207 -13.10 18.07 -1.97
N GLY A 208 -13.64 17.63 -3.11
CA GLY A 208 -13.87 16.22 -3.42
C GLY A 208 -15.01 15.52 -2.64
N LEU A 209 -15.40 16.03 -1.47
CA LEU A 209 -16.39 15.39 -0.58
C LEU A 209 -17.83 15.41 -1.11
N ASN A 210 -18.11 16.15 -2.19
CA ASN A 210 -19.42 16.17 -2.84
C ASN A 210 -19.57 15.12 -3.96
N LYS A 211 -18.53 14.29 -4.21
CA LYS A 211 -18.62 13.21 -5.21
C LYS A 211 -19.68 12.18 -4.81
N VAL A 212 -20.52 11.84 -5.79
CA VAL A 212 -21.43 10.69 -5.76
C VAL A 212 -21.04 9.72 -6.87
N TRP A 213 -20.67 8.49 -6.52
CA TRP A 213 -20.58 7.37 -7.46
C TRP A 213 -21.96 6.79 -7.71
N THR A 214 -22.32 6.60 -8.98
CA THR A 214 -23.64 6.06 -9.36
C THR A 214 -23.69 4.54 -9.27
N THR A 215 -22.54 3.88 -9.39
CA THR A 215 -22.38 2.44 -9.19
C THR A 215 -21.71 2.15 -7.85
N ARG A 216 -22.19 1.09 -7.17
CA ARG A 216 -21.53 0.55 -5.97
C ARG A 216 -20.75 -0.70 -6.34
N LYS A 217 -19.59 -0.86 -5.70
CA LYS A 217 -18.72 -2.04 -5.80
C LYS A 217 -18.82 -2.88 -4.54
N LYS A 218 -18.32 -4.10 -4.58
CA LYS A 218 -18.14 -4.96 -3.40
C LYS A 218 -16.67 -5.17 -3.09
N LEU A 219 -16.37 -5.38 -1.82
CA LEU A 219 -15.08 -5.81 -1.32
C LEU A 219 -15.29 -6.91 -0.28
N ASN A 220 -14.69 -8.08 -0.50
CA ASN A 220 -14.66 -9.11 0.53
C ASN A 220 -13.55 -8.79 1.54
N VAL A 221 -13.81 -9.06 2.81
CA VAL A 221 -12.89 -8.84 3.93
C VAL A 221 -12.82 -10.11 4.76
N ASN A 222 -11.59 -10.57 5.02
CA ASN A 222 -11.29 -11.72 5.85
C ASN A 222 -10.68 -11.24 7.17
N ILE A 223 -11.47 -11.29 8.24
CA ILE A 223 -11.01 -10.97 9.60
C ILE A 223 -10.31 -12.20 10.16
N ILE A 224 -9.00 -12.12 10.40
CA ILE A 224 -8.16 -13.20 10.90
C ILE A 224 -7.79 -12.89 12.36
N PHE A 225 -8.45 -13.54 13.33
CA PHE A 225 -8.08 -13.40 14.73
C PHE A 225 -6.86 -14.26 15.06
N LEU A 226 -5.80 -13.64 15.61
CA LEU A 226 -4.66 -14.36 16.20
C LEU A 226 -4.97 -14.82 17.64
N PRO A 227 -4.24 -15.80 18.21
CA PRO A 227 -4.45 -16.18 19.61
C PRO A 227 -4.38 -14.97 20.54
N ASN A 228 -5.27 -14.92 21.53
CA ASN A 228 -5.41 -13.84 22.51
C ASN A 228 -5.71 -12.43 21.96
N SER A 229 -5.84 -12.24 20.64
CA SER A 229 -6.09 -10.92 20.03
C SER A 229 -7.39 -10.24 20.47
N TYR A 230 -8.42 -10.99 20.87
CA TYR A 230 -9.64 -10.44 21.44
C TYR A 230 -10.42 -11.50 22.25
N VAL A 231 -11.22 -11.04 23.22
CA VAL A 231 -11.93 -11.90 24.20
C VAL A 231 -12.92 -12.86 23.54
N THR A 232 -13.53 -12.46 22.42
CA THR A 232 -14.46 -13.30 21.65
C THR A 232 -14.20 -13.06 20.18
N GLN A 233 -13.71 -14.10 19.49
CA GLN A 233 -13.18 -14.02 18.13
C GLN A 233 -14.29 -14.22 17.09
N THR A 234 -15.30 -13.35 17.12
CA THR A 234 -16.46 -13.36 16.21
C THR A 234 -16.73 -11.97 15.65
N LEU A 235 -17.46 -11.89 14.54
CA LEU A 235 -17.84 -10.60 13.94
C LEU A 235 -18.75 -9.79 14.88
N ASP A 236 -19.72 -10.44 15.53
CA ASP A 236 -20.64 -9.83 16.49
C ASP A 236 -19.91 -9.13 17.65
N ALA A 237 -18.81 -9.71 18.13
CA ALA A 237 -18.04 -9.16 19.26
C ALA A 237 -17.26 -7.88 18.92
N ILE A 238 -17.00 -7.64 17.62
CA ILE A 238 -16.36 -6.43 17.10
C ILE A 238 -17.31 -5.58 16.24
N GLN A 239 -18.62 -5.80 16.35
CA GLN A 239 -19.63 -5.20 15.48
C GLN A 239 -19.51 -3.67 15.32
N PRO A 240 -19.24 -2.86 16.37
CA PRO A 240 -19.05 -1.40 16.21
C PRO A 240 -17.87 -1.03 15.31
N ALA A 241 -16.79 -1.83 15.32
CA ALA A 241 -15.65 -1.64 14.42
C ALA A 241 -16.03 -1.93 12.96
N LEU A 242 -16.78 -3.02 12.74
CA LEU A 242 -17.23 -3.42 11.41
C LEU A 242 -18.25 -2.44 10.83
N ASP A 243 -19.18 -1.94 11.64
CA ASP A 243 -20.17 -0.95 11.21
C ASP A 243 -19.52 0.40 10.92
N ARG A 244 -18.50 0.79 11.68
CA ARG A 244 -17.71 1.98 11.37
C ARG A 244 -16.92 1.82 10.07
N PHE A 245 -16.27 0.68 9.84
CA PHE A 245 -15.56 0.41 8.58
C PHE A 245 -16.53 0.43 7.38
N LYS A 246 -17.73 -0.16 7.52
CA LYS A 246 -18.81 -0.06 6.52
C LYS A 246 -19.22 1.39 6.28
N GLU A 247 -19.47 2.17 7.34
CA GLU A 247 -19.88 3.58 7.24
C GLU A 247 -18.91 4.37 6.36
N VAL A 248 -17.60 4.22 6.61
CA VAL A 248 -16.54 4.93 5.88
C VAL A 248 -16.52 4.54 4.40
N TYR A 249 -16.53 3.25 4.07
CA TYR A 249 -16.44 2.78 2.68
C TYR A 249 -17.75 2.89 1.90
N ALA A 250 -18.89 2.93 2.60
CA ALA A 250 -20.20 3.02 1.98
C ALA A 250 -20.58 4.43 1.52
N GLN A 251 -19.84 5.47 1.94
CA GLN A 251 -20.05 6.88 1.57
C GLN A 251 -20.22 7.08 0.06
N SER A 252 -20.95 8.11 -0.37
CA SER A 252 -21.17 8.40 -1.78
C SER A 252 -19.87 8.70 -2.55
N THR A 253 -18.84 9.18 -1.85
CA THR A 253 -17.50 9.48 -2.37
C THR A 253 -16.67 8.23 -2.65
N VAL A 254 -17.06 7.06 -2.10
CA VAL A 254 -16.33 5.78 -2.25
C VAL A 254 -17.21 4.70 -2.89
N GLY A 255 -18.39 4.45 -2.32
CA GLY A 255 -19.38 3.52 -2.88
C GLY A 255 -18.91 2.06 -2.92
N ILE A 256 -18.27 1.57 -1.86
CA ILE A 256 -17.86 0.18 -1.71
C ILE A 256 -18.64 -0.48 -0.56
N ASP A 257 -19.32 -1.58 -0.85
CA ASP A 257 -20.04 -2.40 0.12
C ASP A 257 -19.14 -3.54 0.61
N LEU A 258 -18.94 -3.59 1.94
CA LEU A 258 -18.03 -4.55 2.58
C LEU A 258 -18.76 -5.84 2.96
N ASN A 259 -18.18 -6.99 2.60
CA ASN A 259 -18.67 -8.33 2.93
C ASN A 259 -17.65 -9.07 3.82
N PHE A 260 -18.03 -9.41 5.04
CA PHE A 260 -17.10 -9.94 6.06
C PHE A 260 -17.21 -11.44 6.22
N LYS A 261 -16.06 -12.11 6.36
CA LYS A 261 -15.94 -13.45 6.94
C LYS A 261 -14.93 -13.43 8.09
N VAL A 262 -14.96 -14.47 8.92
CA VAL A 262 -14.01 -14.67 10.02
C VAL A 262 -13.18 -15.94 9.80
N THR A 263 -11.89 -15.84 10.12
CA THR A 263 -10.92 -16.93 10.20
C THR A 263 -10.22 -16.80 11.56
N ILE A 264 -9.88 -17.93 12.19
CA ILE A 264 -9.23 -17.95 13.50
C ILE A 264 -7.92 -18.73 13.39
N SER A 265 -6.83 -18.11 13.83
CA SER A 265 -5.52 -18.75 13.97
C SER A 265 -5.38 -19.39 15.34
N THR A 266 -4.83 -20.60 15.38
CA THR A 266 -4.37 -21.26 16.61
C THR A 266 -2.86 -21.17 16.79
N ASN A 267 -2.14 -20.50 15.89
CA ASN A 267 -0.68 -20.41 15.94
C ASN A 267 -0.21 -19.42 17.02
N THR A 268 0.19 -19.97 18.17
CA THR A 268 0.63 -19.21 19.35
C THR A 268 1.92 -18.41 19.14
N GLU A 269 2.66 -18.62 18.04
CA GLU A 269 3.84 -17.80 17.70
C GLU A 269 3.49 -16.31 17.59
N PHE A 270 2.26 -15.98 17.19
CA PHE A 270 1.78 -14.62 16.97
C PHE A 270 0.77 -14.17 18.05
N SER A 271 0.96 -14.61 19.30
CA SER A 271 0.14 -14.15 20.43
C SER A 271 0.40 -12.67 20.78
N SER A 272 1.65 -12.23 20.62
CA SER A 272 2.08 -10.84 20.41
C SER A 272 2.85 -10.77 19.09
N ILE A 273 3.04 -9.57 18.54
CA ILE A 273 3.93 -9.35 17.40
C ILE A 273 5.23 -8.73 17.91
N THR A 274 6.31 -9.50 17.87
CA THR A 274 7.58 -9.17 18.54
C THR A 274 8.41 -8.11 17.81
N ASP A 275 8.16 -7.95 16.51
CA ASP A 275 8.84 -7.00 15.63
C ASP A 275 7.95 -6.68 14.42
N VAL A 276 7.82 -5.40 14.06
CA VAL A 276 7.05 -4.93 12.91
C VAL A 276 7.89 -4.21 11.84
N ALA A 277 9.18 -3.99 12.10
CA ALA A 277 10.07 -3.16 11.29
C ALA A 277 11.08 -3.98 10.46
N SER A 278 11.32 -5.23 10.86
CA SER A 278 12.25 -6.15 10.21
C SER A 278 11.61 -6.84 9.01
N GLU A 279 12.25 -6.70 7.86
CA GLU A 279 11.84 -7.40 6.63
C GLU A 279 12.23 -8.89 6.60
N ASN A 280 12.88 -9.38 7.66
CA ASN A 280 13.29 -10.77 7.77
C ASN A 280 12.07 -11.68 8.00
N LYS A 281 11.55 -12.26 6.92
CA LYS A 281 10.45 -13.26 6.95
C LYS A 281 10.71 -14.51 7.80
N ASN A 282 11.94 -14.73 8.27
CA ASN A 282 12.28 -15.83 9.18
C ASN A 282 12.31 -15.43 10.67
N LEU A 283 12.14 -14.14 11.00
CA LEU A 283 12.19 -13.64 12.39
C LEU A 283 10.97 -14.14 13.20
N PRO A 284 11.15 -14.98 14.25
CA PRO A 284 10.03 -15.53 15.02
C PRO A 284 9.18 -14.44 15.69
N GLY A 285 7.85 -14.53 15.56
CA GLY A 285 6.89 -13.54 16.04
C GLY A 285 6.84 -12.23 15.23
N GLY A 286 7.68 -12.07 14.21
CA GLY A 286 7.74 -10.85 13.39
C GLY A 286 6.59 -10.72 12.39
N LEU A 287 6.18 -9.49 12.10
CA LEU A 287 5.03 -9.18 11.24
C LEU A 287 5.16 -9.74 9.81
N ILE A 288 6.34 -9.63 9.21
CA ILE A 288 6.58 -10.17 7.87
C ILE A 288 6.58 -11.72 7.88
N ARG A 289 6.97 -12.34 9.00
CA ARG A 289 6.84 -13.78 9.18
C ARG A 289 5.37 -14.19 9.31
N LEU A 290 4.55 -13.45 10.06
CA LEU A 290 3.10 -13.67 10.13
C LEU A 290 2.48 -13.73 8.73
N TYR A 291 2.69 -12.71 7.90
CA TYR A 291 2.08 -12.65 6.56
C TYR A 291 2.59 -13.75 5.62
N THR A 292 3.86 -14.14 5.73
CA THR A 292 4.47 -15.15 4.84
C THR A 292 4.21 -16.59 5.28
N SER A 293 4.10 -16.85 6.59
CA SER A 293 3.92 -18.20 7.15
C SER A 293 2.46 -18.59 7.46
N THR A 294 1.48 -17.69 7.26
CA THR A 294 0.05 -17.95 7.48
C THR A 294 -0.82 -17.71 6.24
N GLY A 295 -0.24 -17.93 5.05
CA GLY A 295 -0.94 -17.79 3.77
C GLY A 295 -2.13 -18.75 3.58
N ASP A 296 -2.24 -19.79 4.42
CA ASP A 296 -3.39 -20.70 4.52
C ASP A 296 -4.60 -20.09 5.25
N LEU A 297 -4.39 -19.07 6.08
CA LEU A 297 -5.46 -18.29 6.72
C LEU A 297 -5.97 -17.14 5.85
N GLN A 298 -5.22 -16.79 4.81
CA GLN A 298 -5.50 -15.68 3.90
C GLN A 298 -6.43 -16.10 2.77
N ASP A 299 -7.23 -15.17 2.26
CA ASP A 299 -8.04 -15.32 1.05
C ASP A 299 -7.46 -14.44 -0.06
N PRO A 300 -7.07 -14.99 -1.22
CA PRO A 300 -6.55 -14.19 -2.34
C PRO A 300 -7.60 -13.22 -2.91
N ASN A 301 -8.90 -13.45 -2.67
CA ASN A 301 -10.02 -12.65 -3.17
C ASN A 301 -10.64 -11.76 -2.07
N ALA A 302 -9.94 -11.51 -0.97
CA ALA A 302 -10.38 -10.61 0.09
C ALA A 302 -9.22 -9.72 0.59
N LEU A 303 -9.58 -8.61 1.24
CA LEU A 303 -8.68 -7.88 2.13
C LEU A 303 -8.45 -8.72 3.40
N ASN A 304 -7.22 -9.13 3.67
CA ASN A 304 -6.87 -9.95 4.84
C ASN A 304 -6.43 -9.06 6.01
N ILE A 305 -7.20 -9.09 7.10
CA ILE A 305 -7.03 -8.21 8.26
C ILE A 305 -6.75 -9.07 9.49
N TYR A 306 -5.50 -9.03 9.96
CA TYR A 306 -5.09 -9.69 11.18
C TYR A 306 -5.44 -8.83 12.39
N PHE A 307 -6.14 -9.41 13.36
CA PHE A 307 -6.27 -8.86 14.70
C PHE A 307 -5.17 -9.47 15.55
N ALA A 308 -4.32 -8.61 16.12
CA ALA A 308 -3.28 -8.96 17.09
C ALA A 308 -3.59 -8.27 18.43
N SER A 309 -3.05 -8.78 19.54
CA SER A 309 -3.19 -8.12 20.85
C SER A 309 -2.41 -6.80 20.87
N GLU A 310 -1.10 -6.87 20.68
CA GLU A 310 -0.17 -5.75 20.76
C GLU A 310 1.09 -5.99 19.89
N ALA A 311 1.84 -4.92 19.65
CA ALA A 311 3.18 -4.94 19.07
C ALA A 311 4.20 -4.67 20.18
N ASP A 312 5.12 -5.61 20.41
CA ASP A 312 6.05 -5.54 21.51
C ASP A 312 7.04 -4.37 21.32
N GLY A 313 7.21 -3.55 22.36
CA GLY A 313 8.18 -2.45 22.36
C GLY A 313 7.83 -1.20 21.55
N ILE A 314 6.66 -1.15 20.88
CA ILE A 314 6.24 0.00 20.07
C ILE A 314 4.91 0.56 20.58
N ALA A 315 4.99 1.46 21.55
CA ALA A 315 3.82 2.12 22.13
C ALA A 315 3.10 3.02 21.10
N GLY A 316 1.78 2.92 21.04
CA GLY A 316 0.92 3.77 20.20
C GLY A 316 0.79 3.32 18.74
N LEU A 317 1.33 2.16 18.35
CA LEU A 317 1.10 1.58 17.03
C LEU A 317 -0.29 0.93 16.97
N LEU A 318 -1.17 1.48 16.14
CA LEU A 318 -2.57 1.06 16.01
C LEU A 318 -2.75 -0.05 14.97
N GLY A 319 -2.07 0.05 13.82
CA GLY A 319 -2.11 -0.91 12.73
C GLY A 319 -0.98 -0.69 11.73
N ILE A 320 -0.82 -1.64 10.80
CA ILE A 320 0.12 -1.59 9.66
C ILE A 320 -0.43 -2.39 8.47
N ALA A 321 -0.54 -1.77 7.30
CA ALA A 321 -0.67 -2.45 6.02
C ALA A 321 0.68 -3.05 5.54
N GLY A 322 0.66 -4.29 5.04
CA GLY A 322 1.87 -4.96 4.50
C GLY A 322 2.42 -4.36 3.19
N GLY A 323 1.78 -3.33 2.65
CA GLY A 323 2.25 -2.59 1.48
C GLY A 323 1.29 -1.46 1.12
N ILE A 324 1.77 -0.49 0.34
CA ILE A 324 0.95 0.63 -0.18
C ILE A 324 1.10 0.68 -1.71
N PRO A 325 0.29 -0.07 -2.48
CA PRO A 325 -0.80 -0.95 -2.05
C PRO A 325 -0.28 -2.30 -1.50
N GLY A 326 -1.18 -3.10 -0.92
CA GLY A 326 -0.94 -4.54 -0.77
C GLY A 326 -1.00 -5.27 -2.11
N LEU A 327 -0.67 -6.57 -2.10
CA LEU A 327 -0.67 -7.43 -3.29
C LEU A 327 -1.90 -8.37 -3.29
N PRO A 328 -3.03 -7.98 -3.93
CA PRO A 328 -4.22 -8.82 -3.97
C PRO A 328 -4.05 -10.03 -4.90
N GLY A 329 -4.87 -11.07 -4.71
CA GLY A 329 -4.78 -12.31 -5.48
C GLY A 329 -3.65 -13.26 -5.03
N PHE A 330 -2.68 -12.78 -4.25
CA PHE A 330 -1.61 -13.58 -3.68
C PHE A 330 -1.75 -13.69 -2.16
N VAL A 331 -1.27 -14.80 -1.62
CA VAL A 331 -1.19 -15.09 -0.19
C VAL A 331 0.23 -15.51 0.17
N GLY A 332 0.61 -15.43 1.44
CA GLY A 332 1.95 -15.81 1.88
C GLY A 332 3.06 -14.88 1.40
N THR A 333 2.78 -13.60 1.17
CA THR A 333 3.78 -12.60 0.71
C THR A 333 3.98 -11.52 1.77
N LYS A 334 5.05 -10.73 1.66
CA LYS A 334 5.31 -9.61 2.59
C LYS A 334 4.17 -8.56 2.56
N ALA A 335 3.38 -8.52 1.48
CA ALA A 335 2.32 -7.54 1.22
C ALA A 335 0.89 -8.12 1.07
N SER A 336 0.58 -9.34 1.51
CA SER A 336 -0.74 -9.97 1.31
C SER A 336 -1.76 -9.77 2.45
N GLY A 337 -1.46 -8.93 3.44
CA GLY A 337 -2.40 -8.57 4.50
C GLY A 337 -2.07 -7.25 5.19
N MET A 338 -2.84 -6.94 6.24
CA MET A 338 -2.66 -5.83 7.17
C MET A 338 -2.92 -6.31 8.60
N VAL A 339 -2.40 -5.62 9.61
CA VAL A 339 -2.60 -5.94 11.04
C VAL A 339 -3.19 -4.74 11.79
N VAL A 340 -4.02 -5.01 12.80
CA VAL A 340 -4.53 -4.03 13.76
C VAL A 340 -4.34 -4.58 15.19
N PHE A 341 -3.85 -3.73 16.08
CA PHE A 341 -3.48 -4.07 17.46
C PHE A 341 -4.58 -3.64 18.43
N THR A 342 -5.33 -4.60 19.00
CA THR A 342 -6.55 -4.31 19.75
C THR A 342 -6.30 -3.56 21.05
N GLU A 343 -5.26 -3.93 21.81
CA GLU A 343 -4.96 -3.31 23.10
C GLU A 343 -4.42 -1.88 22.96
N SER A 344 -3.78 -1.53 21.82
CA SER A 344 -3.34 -0.16 21.52
C SER A 344 -4.50 0.84 21.39
N HIS A 345 -5.75 0.38 21.23
CA HIS A 345 -6.94 1.22 21.17
C HIS A 345 -7.68 1.34 22.51
N ARG A 346 -7.22 0.67 23.57
CA ARG A 346 -7.92 0.63 24.85
C ARG A 346 -7.79 1.95 25.61
N SER A 347 -8.86 2.74 25.66
CA SER A 347 -8.94 3.92 26.53
C SER A 347 -9.26 3.58 28.00
N SER A 348 -9.88 2.42 28.28
CA SER A 348 -10.33 2.04 29.62
C SER A 348 -10.53 0.53 29.83
N GLY A 349 -10.72 0.12 31.09
CA GLY A 349 -10.83 -1.29 31.47
C GLY A 349 -9.47 -1.97 31.67
N ALA A 350 -9.49 -3.29 31.90
CA ALA A 350 -8.26 -4.08 32.05
C ALA A 350 -7.86 -4.71 30.71
N VAL A 351 -6.56 -4.93 30.50
CA VAL A 351 -6.00 -5.65 29.34
C VAL A 351 -6.68 -7.01 29.17
N GLY A 352 -6.99 -7.41 27.94
CA GLY A 352 -7.68 -8.67 27.65
C GLY A 352 -9.14 -8.73 28.12
N THR A 353 -9.78 -7.58 28.39
CA THR A 353 -11.23 -7.50 28.64
C THR A 353 -11.97 -6.91 27.44
N VAL A 354 -13.31 -7.04 27.40
CA VAL A 354 -14.12 -6.49 26.30
C VAL A 354 -13.86 -4.99 26.17
N LEU A 355 -13.62 -4.52 24.95
CA LEU A 355 -13.38 -3.10 24.65
C LEU A 355 -14.69 -2.30 24.69
N SER A 356 -14.61 -1.00 24.97
CA SER A 356 -15.80 -0.14 24.89
C SER A 356 -16.22 0.08 23.44
N ASN A 357 -17.46 0.51 23.22
CA ASN A 357 -17.93 0.87 21.87
C ASN A 357 -17.09 2.00 21.24
N ALA A 358 -16.51 2.90 22.05
CA ALA A 358 -15.64 3.96 21.56
C ALA A 358 -14.30 3.38 21.06
N ASP A 359 -13.67 2.51 21.85
CA ASP A 359 -12.43 1.81 21.46
C ASP A 359 -12.64 0.96 20.19
N LEU A 360 -13.78 0.25 20.10
CA LEU A 360 -14.15 -0.53 18.91
C LEU A 360 -14.43 0.37 17.69
N THR A 361 -15.06 1.53 17.88
CA THR A 361 -15.22 2.52 16.79
C THR A 361 -13.88 3.06 16.34
N PHE A 362 -12.93 3.26 17.26
CA PHE A 362 -11.56 3.68 16.92
C PHE A 362 -10.80 2.59 16.15
N ILE A 363 -10.91 1.31 16.57
CA ILE A 363 -10.45 0.16 15.78
C ILE A 363 -11.07 0.17 14.38
N GLY A 364 -12.36 0.53 14.25
CA GLY A 364 -13.03 0.71 12.96
C GLY A 364 -12.43 1.79 12.06
N ASN A 365 -11.96 2.91 12.63
CA ASN A 365 -11.19 3.93 11.89
C ASN A 365 -9.84 3.37 11.44
N THR A 366 -9.08 2.74 12.33
CA THR A 366 -7.75 2.16 12.02
C THR A 366 -7.85 1.08 10.95
N ILE A 367 -8.85 0.19 11.04
CA ILE A 367 -9.15 -0.80 10.00
C ILE A 367 -9.40 -0.11 8.65
N ALA A 368 -10.22 0.95 8.63
CA ALA A 368 -10.51 1.68 7.40
C ALA A 368 -9.28 2.42 6.83
N HIS A 369 -8.43 2.97 7.70
CA HIS A 369 -7.19 3.66 7.34
C HIS A 369 -6.16 2.69 6.72
N GLU A 370 -5.84 1.59 7.41
CA GLU A 370 -4.93 0.56 6.92
C GLU A 370 -5.48 -0.18 5.69
N ALA A 371 -6.81 -0.34 5.60
CA ALA A 371 -7.46 -0.80 4.38
C ALA A 371 -7.29 0.20 3.23
N GLY A 372 -7.29 1.50 3.53
CA GLY A 372 -6.97 2.57 2.59
C GLY A 372 -5.57 2.40 2.03
N HIS A 373 -4.58 2.22 2.91
CA HIS A 373 -3.20 1.89 2.54
C HIS A 373 -3.09 0.63 1.67
N PHE A 374 -3.65 -0.49 2.11
CA PHE A 374 -3.64 -1.75 1.35
C PHE A 374 -4.26 -1.58 -0.05
N LEU A 375 -5.31 -0.75 -0.18
CA LEU A 375 -5.98 -0.52 -1.46
C LEU A 375 -5.29 0.56 -2.32
N GLY A 376 -4.31 1.28 -1.78
CA GLY A 376 -3.41 2.19 -2.50
C GLY A 376 -3.57 3.68 -2.19
N LEU A 377 -4.13 4.05 -1.03
CA LEU A 377 -4.08 5.43 -0.54
C LEU A 377 -2.80 5.68 0.26
N PHE A 378 -2.29 6.90 0.21
CA PHE A 378 -1.18 7.37 1.05
C PHE A 378 -1.71 8.33 2.12
N HIS A 379 -0.87 8.67 3.10
CA HIS A 379 -1.20 9.75 4.03
C HIS A 379 -1.40 11.07 3.28
N VAL A 380 -2.48 11.78 3.58
CA VAL A 380 -2.78 13.13 3.06
C VAL A 380 -1.57 14.05 3.20
N ASN A 381 -0.98 14.04 4.40
CA ASN A 381 0.35 14.53 4.68
C ASN A 381 0.99 13.65 5.74
N GLU A 382 2.30 13.46 5.66
CA GLU A 382 3.08 12.79 6.70
C GLU A 382 3.19 13.68 7.95
N ARG A 383 3.79 13.14 9.02
CA ARG A 383 3.95 13.77 10.33
C ARG A 383 4.48 15.21 10.31
N THR A 384 5.40 15.53 9.40
CA THR A 384 6.02 16.85 9.27
C THR A 384 5.14 17.88 8.55
N GLY A 385 3.99 17.46 8.01
CA GLY A 385 3.13 18.25 7.15
C GLY A 385 3.60 18.33 5.70
N ALA A 386 2.69 18.75 4.84
CA ALA A 386 2.88 18.95 3.41
C ALA A 386 3.85 20.10 3.11
N THR A 387 4.47 20.07 1.93
CA THR A 387 5.39 21.11 1.45
C THR A 387 5.05 21.55 0.03
N ASN A 388 5.45 22.76 -0.37
CA ASN A 388 5.25 23.29 -1.73
C ASN A 388 6.32 22.79 -2.72
N ALA A 389 6.80 21.55 -2.56
CA ALA A 389 7.88 21.02 -3.38
C ALA A 389 7.43 20.86 -4.84
N SER A 390 8.20 21.42 -5.79
CA SER A 390 7.98 21.26 -7.24
C SER A 390 8.59 19.96 -7.80
N ALA A 391 8.99 19.05 -6.92
CA ALA A 391 9.56 17.74 -7.21
C ALA A 391 8.80 16.67 -6.40
N ILE A 392 9.12 15.39 -6.61
CA ILE A 392 8.44 14.25 -5.96
C ILE A 392 8.27 14.50 -4.47
N ASN A 393 7.02 14.63 -4.03
CA ASN A 393 6.69 14.99 -2.66
C ASN A 393 6.31 13.76 -1.85
N TYR A 394 7.29 13.18 -1.15
CA TYR A 394 7.07 12.02 -0.30
C TYR A 394 6.34 12.33 1.02
N VAL A 395 6.09 13.61 1.33
CA VAL A 395 5.41 14.02 2.57
C VAL A 395 3.91 14.30 2.42
N GLU A 396 3.31 13.95 1.26
CA GLU A 396 1.86 14.05 1.00
C GLU A 396 1.35 12.93 0.09
N ASP A 397 0.03 12.85 -0.10
CA ASP A 397 -0.58 12.03 -1.13
C ASP A 397 -0.46 12.72 -2.51
N PRO A 398 -0.57 11.97 -3.62
CA PRO A 398 -0.44 12.54 -4.96
C PRO A 398 -1.78 13.07 -5.50
N LEU A 399 -2.81 13.20 -4.65
CA LEU A 399 -4.20 13.40 -5.04
C LEU A 399 -4.57 14.89 -4.94
N ILE A 400 -4.73 15.54 -6.10
CA ILE A 400 -4.82 16.99 -6.18
C ILE A 400 -6.13 17.59 -5.62
N GLU A 401 -7.14 16.75 -5.36
CA GLU A 401 -8.39 17.17 -4.75
C GLU A 401 -8.41 17.04 -3.22
N THR A 402 -7.44 16.33 -2.62
CA THR A 402 -7.39 16.08 -1.17
C THR A 402 -6.92 17.31 -0.39
N PRO A 403 -7.74 17.89 0.51
CA PRO A 403 -7.32 18.99 1.38
C PRO A 403 -6.26 18.52 2.37
N LYS A 404 -5.19 19.29 2.54
CA LYS A 404 -3.96 18.91 3.23
C LYS A 404 -3.51 19.93 4.28
N CYS A 405 -2.61 19.51 5.17
CA CYS A 405 -2.03 20.37 6.19
C CYS A 405 -0.55 20.65 5.91
N MET A 406 -0.22 21.90 5.61
CA MET A 406 1.17 22.32 5.36
C MET A 406 2.02 22.31 6.63
N ALA A 407 3.31 22.02 6.50
CA ALA A 407 4.30 22.07 7.59
C ALA A 407 4.33 23.41 8.36
N ALA A 408 3.88 24.51 7.73
CA ALA A 408 3.72 25.82 8.35
C ALA A 408 2.62 25.90 9.43
N HIS A 409 1.79 24.85 9.59
CA HIS A 409 0.75 24.76 10.61
C HIS A 409 1.21 24.13 11.93
N ASN A 410 2.45 23.62 12.00
CA ASN A 410 3.16 23.32 13.25
C ASN A 410 3.41 24.64 14.02
N VAL A 411 2.37 25.14 14.69
CA VAL A 411 2.38 26.43 15.39
C VAL A 411 2.95 26.31 16.79
N ASN A 412 2.93 25.09 17.35
CA ASN A 412 3.51 24.80 18.65
C ASN A 412 5.04 24.55 18.60
N GLY A 413 5.60 24.28 17.41
CA GLY A 413 7.03 24.15 17.16
C GLY A 413 7.64 22.78 17.50
N ASN A 414 6.84 21.75 17.80
CA ASN A 414 7.31 20.41 18.17
C ASN A 414 7.92 19.59 17.01
N GLY A 415 7.76 20.06 15.75
CA GLY A 415 8.23 19.38 14.54
C GLY A 415 7.19 18.48 13.86
N VAL A 416 5.92 18.62 14.26
CA VAL A 416 4.77 17.80 13.87
C VAL A 416 3.62 18.70 13.46
N VAL A 417 2.75 18.25 12.55
CA VAL A 417 1.43 18.86 12.35
C VAL A 417 0.36 17.99 13.02
N ASP A 418 -0.14 18.45 14.16
CA ASP A 418 -1.11 17.72 14.97
C ASP A 418 -2.55 17.92 14.47
N ILE A 419 -3.48 17.02 14.83
CA ILE A 419 -4.90 17.09 14.41
C ILE A 419 -5.49 18.50 14.62
N SER A 420 -5.28 19.09 15.80
CA SER A 420 -5.82 20.41 16.18
C SER A 420 -5.31 21.56 15.31
N GLU A 421 -4.13 21.43 14.73
CA GLU A 421 -3.51 22.44 13.84
C GLU A 421 -4.06 22.35 12.41
N CYS A 422 -4.70 21.23 12.08
CA CYS A 422 -5.13 20.82 10.74
C CYS A 422 -6.66 20.69 10.61
N LEU A 423 -7.42 21.40 11.46
CA LEU A 423 -8.89 21.51 11.44
C LEU A 423 -9.42 22.78 10.75
N GLY A 424 -8.60 23.45 9.93
CA GLY A 424 -8.99 24.65 9.19
C GLY A 424 -10.01 24.40 8.06
N THR A 425 -10.42 25.49 7.41
CA THR A 425 -11.43 25.48 6.33
C THR A 425 -10.86 25.67 4.91
N GLY A 426 -9.58 26.02 4.80
CA GLY A 426 -8.87 26.17 3.53
C GLY A 426 -8.26 24.86 3.04
N PHE A 427 -7.78 24.86 1.81
CA PHE A 427 -7.20 23.64 1.19
C PHE A 427 -5.86 23.19 1.81
N THR A 428 -5.09 24.12 2.39
CA THR A 428 -3.71 23.90 2.85
C THR A 428 -3.52 23.95 4.37
N ASN A 429 -4.62 24.12 5.12
CA ASN A 429 -4.65 24.17 6.58
C ASN A 429 -5.71 23.23 7.17
N SER A 430 -6.06 22.17 6.43
CA SER A 430 -7.10 21.22 6.79
C SER A 430 -6.61 19.77 6.60
N GLY A 431 -7.51 18.81 6.42
CA GLY A 431 -7.16 17.41 6.18
C GLY A 431 -7.19 16.51 7.41
N ALA A 432 -7.22 17.04 8.65
CA ALA A 432 -7.26 16.21 9.86
C ALA A 432 -8.51 15.30 9.97
N LEU A 433 -9.62 15.70 9.33
CA LEU A 433 -10.86 14.92 9.26
C LEU A 433 -10.86 13.86 8.15
N ASN A 434 -9.84 13.86 7.27
CA ASN A 434 -9.65 12.82 6.29
C ASN A 434 -9.25 11.53 7.00
N LEU A 435 -9.79 10.39 6.54
CA LEU A 435 -9.43 9.08 7.06
C LEU A 435 -7.92 8.84 6.99
N MET A 436 -7.27 9.29 5.91
CA MET A 436 -5.84 9.09 5.64
C MET A 436 -4.94 10.17 6.24
N PHE A 437 -5.39 10.92 7.25
CA PHE A 437 -4.46 11.78 8.00
C PHE A 437 -3.53 10.91 8.87
N TRP A 438 -2.24 11.26 8.95
CA TRP A 438 -1.20 10.41 9.55
C TRP A 438 -1.37 10.10 11.05
N ALA A 439 -2.20 10.87 11.76
CA ALA A 439 -2.45 10.73 13.19
C ALA A 439 -3.93 10.47 13.46
N GLY A 440 -4.20 9.66 14.48
CA GLY A 440 -5.54 9.46 15.06
C GLY A 440 -5.50 9.54 16.59
N ASP A 441 -6.57 10.05 17.18
CA ASP A 441 -6.69 10.34 18.62
C ASP A 441 -7.85 9.59 19.32
N GLY A 442 -8.63 8.80 18.58
CA GLY A 442 -9.82 8.10 19.07
C GLY A 442 -11.02 9.00 19.41
N VAL A 443 -10.94 10.31 19.14
CA VAL A 443 -11.96 11.31 19.51
C VAL A 443 -12.46 12.07 18.29
N THR A 444 -11.56 12.43 17.38
CA THR A 444 -11.83 13.14 16.14
C THR A 444 -12.50 12.20 15.13
N ASN A 445 -13.59 12.66 14.50
CA ASN A 445 -14.32 11.87 13.51
C ASN A 445 -13.61 11.89 12.15
N GLN A 446 -12.57 11.07 12.02
CA GLN A 446 -11.79 10.89 10.81
C GLN A 446 -12.48 9.88 9.88
N SER A 447 -13.53 10.34 9.20
CA SER A 447 -14.31 9.53 8.25
C SER A 447 -14.15 9.98 6.80
N GLN A 448 -13.63 11.18 6.54
CA GLN A 448 -13.77 11.79 5.22
C GLN A 448 -12.86 11.10 4.20
N LEU A 449 -13.44 10.68 3.08
CA LEU A 449 -12.71 10.26 1.89
C LEU A 449 -13.21 11.06 0.70
N THR A 450 -12.28 11.58 -0.11
CA THR A 450 -12.59 12.35 -1.31
C THR A 450 -13.06 11.43 -2.45
N GLY A 451 -13.64 12.01 -3.50
CA GLY A 451 -14.03 11.28 -4.70
C GLY A 451 -12.84 10.66 -5.44
N GLU A 452 -11.69 11.32 -5.42
CA GLU A 452 -10.42 10.86 -5.98
C GLU A 452 -9.80 9.73 -5.14
N GLN A 453 -9.82 9.85 -3.80
CA GLN A 453 -9.47 8.73 -2.92
C GLN A 453 -10.41 7.53 -3.18
N GLY A 454 -11.72 7.77 -3.26
CA GLY A 454 -12.70 6.75 -3.65
C GLY A 454 -12.44 6.15 -5.04
N TRP A 455 -12.02 6.95 -6.03
CA TRP A 455 -11.60 6.45 -7.34
C TRP A 455 -10.46 5.45 -7.18
N VAL A 456 -9.38 5.81 -6.47
CA VAL A 456 -8.24 4.91 -6.22
C VAL A 456 -8.69 3.59 -5.59
N LEU A 457 -9.46 3.65 -4.49
CA LEU A 457 -9.99 2.46 -3.81
C LEU A 457 -10.80 1.55 -4.76
N ARG A 458 -11.67 2.16 -5.58
CA ARG A 458 -12.51 1.45 -6.56
C ARG A 458 -11.72 0.85 -7.72
N ARG A 459 -10.48 1.28 -7.98
CA ARG A 459 -9.61 0.70 -9.02
C ARG A 459 -8.85 -0.54 -8.57
N ASN A 460 -8.74 -0.79 -7.26
CA ASN A 460 -8.05 -1.98 -6.75
C ASN A 460 -8.70 -3.28 -7.28
N PRO A 461 -7.93 -4.33 -7.64
CA PRO A 461 -8.46 -5.59 -8.16
C PRO A 461 -9.45 -6.32 -7.23
N LEU A 462 -9.43 -6.05 -5.92
CA LEU A 462 -10.39 -6.60 -4.94
C LEU A 462 -11.76 -5.91 -4.97
N ALA A 463 -11.88 -4.72 -5.57
CA ALA A 463 -13.13 -3.96 -5.64
C ALA A 463 -13.88 -4.26 -6.95
N TYR A 464 -15.00 -4.97 -6.87
CA TYR A 464 -15.70 -5.54 -8.04
C TYR A 464 -17.14 -5.03 -8.22
#